data_AF-A0A2H6FFK2-F1
#
_entry.id   AF-A0A2H6FFK2-F1
#
_cell.length_a   1.000
_cell.length_b   1.000
_cell.length_c   1.000
_cell.angle_alpha   90.00
_cell.angle_beta   90.00
_cell.angle_gamma   90.00
#
_symmetry.space_group_name_H-M   'P 1'
#
loop_
_entity.id
_entity.type
_entity.pdbx_description
1 polymer ?
#
loop_
_entity_poly.entity_id
_entity_poly.type
_entity_poly.pdbx_seq_one_letter_code
_entity_poly.pdbx_strand_id
1 'polypeptide(L)'
;MTEQIRVKIEKITSYNRQLAEMKKDCAGRVLKDPVYRGALLHYLYLASDSYISLAEMIIRKKNLRTPQSYHEAIDILGENNRFFLISNG
;
A
#
# COMPACT_ATOMS: atom_id res chain seq x y z
N MET A 1 14.09 -1.36 12.02
CA MET A 1 12.68 -1.13 11.59
C MET A 1 11.85 -0.80 12.84
N THR A 2 10.85 0.08 12.81
CA THR A 2 10.05 0.40 14.03
C THR A 2 8.87 -0.56 14.17
N GLU A 3 8.40 -0.79 15.40
CA GLU A 3 7.27 -1.71 15.66
C GLU A 3 5.99 -1.28 14.95
N GLN A 4 5.71 0.03 14.92
CA GLN A 4 4.55 0.56 14.20
C GLN A 4 4.59 0.25 12.69
N ILE A 5 5.78 0.31 12.07
CA ILE A 5 5.96 -0.06 10.66
C ILE A 5 5.71 -1.56 10.46
N ARG A 6 6.20 -2.40 11.39
CA ARG A 6 5.99 -3.86 11.33
C ARG A 6 4.50 -4.22 11.39
N VAL A 7 3.79 -3.68 12.37
CA VAL A 7 2.33 -3.89 12.52
C VAL A 7 1.58 -3.41 11.27
N LYS A 8 1.98 -2.29 10.67
CA LYS A 8 1.38 -1.79 9.43
C LYS A 8 1.59 -2.76 8.26
N ILE A 9 2.79 -3.31 8.11
CA ILE A 9 3.12 -4.31 7.08
C ILE A 9 2.30 -5.59 7.27
N GLU A 10 2.18 -6.08 8.51
CA GLU A 10 1.37 -7.27 8.82
C GLU A 10 -0.11 -7.04 8.44
N LYS A 11 -0.65 -5.85 8.72
CA LYS A 11 -2.02 -5.48 8.34
C LYS A 11 -2.23 -5.41 6.83
N ILE A 12 -1.32 -4.77 6.09
CA ILE A 12 -1.34 -4.72 4.63
C ILE A 12 -1.29 -6.13 4.03
N THR A 13 -0.44 -6.99 4.60
CA THR A 13 -0.30 -8.38 4.16
C THR A 13 -1.61 -9.16 4.32
N SER A 14 -2.34 -8.94 5.43
CA SER A 14 -3.68 -9.49 5.64
C SER A 14 -4.66 -9.01 4.57
N TYR A 15 -4.70 -7.72 4.26
CA TYR A 15 -5.57 -7.18 3.20
C TYR A 15 -5.23 -7.75 1.82
N ASN A 16 -3.95 -7.86 1.48
CA ASN A 16 -3.52 -8.48 0.22
C ASN A 16 -3.95 -9.94 0.12
N ARG A 17 -3.91 -10.69 1.23
CA ARG A 17 -4.39 -12.07 1.26
C ARG A 17 -5.89 -12.15 0.97
N GLN A 18 -6.69 -11.28 1.59
CA GLN A 18 -8.12 -11.22 1.32
C GLN A 18 -8.40 -10.87 -0.15
N LEU A 19 -7.70 -9.86 -0.70
CA LEU A 19 -7.81 -9.48 -2.10
C LEU A 19 -7.39 -10.61 -3.06
N ALA A 20 -6.36 -11.38 -2.72
CA ALA A 20 -5.90 -12.52 -3.50
C ALA A 20 -6.92 -13.67 -3.50
N GLU A 21 -7.56 -13.94 -2.36
CA GLU A 21 -8.65 -14.91 -2.28
C GLU A 21 -9.86 -14.48 -3.10
N MET A 22 -10.27 -13.22 -2.98
CA MET A 22 -11.36 -12.66 -3.77
C MET A 22 -11.07 -12.70 -5.28
N LYS A 23 -9.83 -12.44 -5.71
CA LYS A 23 -9.43 -12.45 -7.11
C LYS A 23 -9.84 -13.74 -7.86
N LYS A 24 -9.86 -14.89 -7.17
CA LYS A 24 -10.21 -16.20 -7.76
C LYS A 24 -11.60 -16.21 -8.39
N ASP A 25 -12.57 -15.55 -7.78
CA ASP A 25 -13.97 -15.53 -8.24
C ASP A 25 -14.40 -14.21 -8.89
N CYS A 26 -13.46 -13.26 -9.02
CA CYS A 26 -13.75 -11.86 -9.32
C CYS A 26 -14.48 -11.69 -10.66
N ALA A 27 -14.02 -12.33 -11.74
CA ALA A 27 -14.59 -12.20 -13.07
C ALA A 27 -16.09 -12.60 -13.12
N GLY A 28 -16.48 -13.59 -12.32
CA GLY A 28 -17.86 -14.08 -12.27
C GLY A 28 -18.77 -13.26 -11.36
N ARG A 29 -18.23 -12.69 -10.27
CA ARG A 29 -19.01 -12.10 -9.18
C ARG A 29 -19.05 -10.58 -9.17
N VAL A 30 -18.01 -9.90 -9.63
CA VAL A 30 -17.89 -8.43 -9.49
C VAL A 30 -19.02 -7.64 -10.15
N LEU A 31 -19.62 -8.18 -11.22
CA LEU A 31 -20.74 -7.55 -11.91
C LEU A 31 -22.12 -8.00 -11.40
N LYS A 32 -22.20 -9.18 -10.78
CA LYS A 32 -23.45 -9.85 -10.45
C LYS A 32 -23.83 -9.77 -8.98
N ASP A 33 -22.85 -9.57 -8.10
CA ASP A 33 -23.01 -9.59 -6.65
C ASP A 33 -22.58 -8.22 -6.07
N PRO A 34 -23.56 -7.33 -5.76
CA PRO A 34 -23.28 -6.02 -5.18
C PRO A 34 -22.55 -6.09 -3.82
N VAL A 35 -22.79 -7.13 -3.03
CA VAL A 35 -22.14 -7.32 -1.72
C VAL A 35 -20.67 -7.65 -1.94
N TYR A 36 -20.38 -8.60 -2.84
CA TYR A 36 -19.02 -8.93 -3.22
C TYR A 36 -18.27 -7.71 -3.78
N ARG A 37 -18.93 -6.92 -4.65
CA ARG A 37 -18.35 -5.67 -5.17
C ARG A 37 -18.04 -4.67 -4.06
N GLY A 38 -18.96 -4.47 -3.12
CA GLY A 38 -18.76 -3.58 -1.97
C GLY A 38 -17.59 -4.03 -1.09
N ALA A 39 -17.52 -5.33 -0.78
CA ALA A 39 -16.40 -5.90 -0.04
C ALA A 39 -15.07 -5.71 -0.77
N LEU A 40 -15.03 -5.97 -2.07
CA LEU A 40 -13.82 -5.83 -2.88
C LEU A 40 -13.32 -4.37 -2.87
N LEU A 41 -14.23 -3.42 -3.09
CA LEU A 41 -13.92 -2.00 -3.06
C LEU A 41 -13.41 -1.57 -1.68
N HIS A 42 -14.02 -2.07 -0.61
CA HIS A 42 -13.59 -1.76 0.75
C HIS A 42 -12.18 -2.28 1.05
N TYR A 43 -11.87 -3.52 0.68
CA TYR A 43 -10.51 -4.07 0.87
C TYR A 43 -9.47 -3.35 0.01
N LEU A 44 -9.81 -2.96 -1.22
CA LEU A 44 -8.93 -2.15 -2.08
C LEU A 44 -8.65 -0.78 -1.47
N TYR A 45 -9.68 -0.13 -0.91
CA TYR A 45 -9.54 1.13 -0.20
C TYR A 45 -8.61 0.98 1.01
N LEU A 46 -8.88 -0.01 1.89
CA LEU A 46 -8.06 -0.26 3.09
C LEU A 46 -6.60 -0.55 2.76
N ALA A 47 -6.35 -1.34 1.72
CA ALA A 47 -5.00 -1.63 1.26
C ALA A 47 -4.32 -0.35 0.76
N SER A 48 -4.97 0.40 -0.12
CA SER A 48 -4.43 1.63 -0.72
C SER A 48 -4.08 2.68 0.35
N ASP A 49 -5.01 2.97 1.26
CA ASP A 49 -4.79 3.89 2.38
C ASP A 49 -3.62 3.43 3.27
N SER A 50 -3.55 2.12 3.56
CA SER A 50 -2.48 1.56 4.37
C SER A 50 -1.11 1.68 3.70
N TYR A 51 -1.02 1.53 2.37
CA TYR A 51 0.22 1.75 1.61
C TYR A 51 0.70 3.19 1.68
N ILE A 52 -0.19 4.15 1.47
CA ILE A 52 0.15 5.59 1.57
C ILE A 52 0.63 5.93 2.97
N SER A 53 -0.11 5.49 4.00
CA SER A 53 0.27 5.74 5.37
C SER A 53 1.61 5.09 5.74
N LEU A 54 1.89 3.87 5.24
CA LEU A 54 3.21 3.24 5.37
C LEU A 54 4.30 4.06 4.67
N ALA A 55 4.02 4.58 3.47
CA ALA A 55 4.97 5.38 2.72
C ALA A 55 5.40 6.63 3.49
N GLU A 56 4.43 7.38 4.03
CA GLU A 56 4.69 8.55 4.87
C GLU A 56 5.47 8.20 6.15
N MET A 57 5.18 7.07 6.79
CA MET A 57 5.94 6.60 7.96
C MET A 57 7.41 6.37 7.60
N ILE A 58 7.69 5.80 6.43
CA ILE A 58 9.06 5.57 5.95
C ILE A 58 9.74 6.90 5.59
N ILE A 59 9.05 7.82 4.91
CA ILE A 59 9.55 9.16 4.58
C ILE A 59 9.97 9.91 5.84
N ARG A 60 9.08 9.99 6.84
CA ARG A 60 9.36 10.65 8.13
C ARG A 60 10.58 10.03 8.80
N LYS A 61 10.65 8.70 8.82
CA LYS A 61 11.78 7.97 9.42
C LYS A 61 13.11 8.22 8.69
N LYS A 62 13.07 8.35 7.36
CA LYS A 62 14.24 8.66 6.53
C LYS A 62 14.56 10.17 6.49
N ASN A 63 13.80 11.00 7.20
CA ASN A 63 13.91 12.46 7.21
C ASN A 63 13.91 13.07 5.80
N LEU A 64 13.07 12.53 4.91
CA LEU A 64 12.88 13.03 3.54
C LEU A 64 11.88 14.19 3.52
N ARG A 65 11.77 14.87 2.37
CA ARG A 65 10.76 15.93 2.18
C ARG A 65 9.36 15.42 2.49
N THR A 66 8.55 16.24 3.16
CA THR A 66 7.16 15.89 3.48
C THR A 66 6.30 15.94 2.20
N PRO A 67 5.62 14.84 1.85
CA PRO A 67 4.73 14.83 0.69
C PRO A 67 3.55 15.81 0.88
N GLN A 68 3.18 16.51 -0.18
CA GLN A 68 1.99 17.35 -0.30
C GLN A 68 0.80 16.56 -0.87
N SER A 69 1.04 15.37 -1.44
CA SER A 69 -0.01 14.49 -1.95
C SER A 69 0.36 13.01 -1.80
N TYR A 70 -0.65 12.14 -1.91
CA TYR A 70 -0.45 10.69 -1.85
C TYR A 70 0.45 10.16 -2.96
N HIS A 71 0.33 10.70 -4.18
CA HIS A 71 1.18 10.30 -5.30
C HIS A 71 2.65 10.68 -5.03
N GLU A 72 2.87 11.89 -4.51
CA GLU A 72 4.20 12.38 -4.18
C GLU A 72 4.88 11.53 -3.10
N ALA A 73 4.11 10.96 -2.14
CA ALA A 73 4.67 10.03 -1.15
C ALA A 73 5.28 8.79 -1.81
N ILE A 74 4.68 8.30 -2.90
CA ILE A 74 5.22 7.17 -3.68
C ILE A 74 6.44 7.63 -4.50
N ASP A 75 6.37 8.80 -5.13
CA ASP A 75 7.47 9.34 -5.94
C ASP A 75 8.73 9.58 -5.10
N ILE A 76 8.59 10.22 -3.92
CA ILE A 76 9.68 10.46 -2.98
C ILE A 76 10.39 9.15 -2.62
N LEU A 77 9.63 8.09 -2.35
CA LEU A 77 10.22 6.79 -2.04
C LEU A 77 10.91 6.20 -3.26
N GLY A 78 10.34 6.30 -4.46
CA GLY A 78 10.94 5.82 -5.71
C GLY A 78 12.27 6.50 -6.03
N GLU A 79 12.31 7.83 -5.96
CA GLU A 79 13.50 8.67 -6.14
C GLU A 79 14.62 8.26 -5.17
N ASN A 80 14.28 8.09 -3.89
CA ASN A 80 15.25 7.78 -2.84
C ASN A 80 15.64 6.30 -2.77
N ASN A 81 14.90 5.39 -3.42
CA ASN A 81 15.33 4.00 -3.58
C ASN A 81 16.26 3.82 -4.79
N ARG A 82 16.07 4.58 -5.87
CA ARG A 82 17.01 4.59 -7.01
C ARG A 82 18.37 5.17 -6.63
N PHE A 83 18.40 6.19 -5.77
CA PHE A 83 19.67 6.74 -5.28
C PHE A 83 20.54 5.69 -4.58
N PHE A 84 19.94 4.77 -3.82
CA PHE A 84 20.67 3.68 -3.15
C PHE A 84 21.38 2.71 -4.11
N LEU A 85 20.90 2.59 -5.36
CA LEU A 85 21.54 1.78 -6.41
C LEU A 85 22.62 2.55 -7.18
N ILE A 86 22.57 3.88 -7.22
CA ILE A 86 23.57 4.72 -7.88
C ILE A 86 24.72 5.09 -6.92
N SER A 87 24.47 5.05 -5.60
CA SER A 87 25.50 5.31 -4.57
C SER A 87 26.31 4.07 -4.15
N ASN A 88 26.01 2.89 -4.71
CA ASN A 88 26.79 1.66 -4.53
C ASN A 88 27.31 1.10 -5.86
N GLY A 89 27.47 1.95 -6.88
CA GLY A 89 28.08 1.64 -8.16
C GLY A 89 29.42 2.35 -8.31
#